data_AF-A0A9W9XZ10-F1
#
_entry.id   AF-A0A9W9XZ10-F1
#
_cell.length_a   1.000
_cell.length_b   1.000
_cell.length_c   1.000
_cell.angle_alpha   90.00
_cell.angle_beta   90.00
_cell.angle_gamma   90.00
#
_symmetry.space_group_name_H-M   'P 1'
#
loop_
_entity.id
_entity.type
_entity.pdbx_description
1 polymer ?
#
loop_
_entity_poly.entity_id
_entity_poly.type
_entity_poly.pdbx_seq_one_letter_code
_entity_poly.pdbx_strand_id
1 'polypeptide(L)'
;MALWGSAILASQSSSFTQLSAFSGSPKEARGQFVQDGRLYAEDTAINYLGEAYTGFYRAEYPTTSSALSFFLDDYSGALLESLKLDQELVTLSVAAAGSKYADILALSTRQAYGGIELVVPNDSRDTGEVLAFIKELSSNGNINTIDVIMPAFPIYYVMDPDYIRLLLEPVMRYLAADRWHLP
;
A
#
# COMPACT_ATOMS: atom_id res chain seq x y z
N MET A 1 -7.45 6.97 -8.97
CA MET A 1 -6.70 6.18 -7.99
C MET A 1 -5.35 5.91 -8.59
N ALA A 2 -4.28 6.50 -8.05
CA ALA A 2 -2.94 6.14 -8.50
C ALA A 2 -2.63 4.78 -7.89
N LEU A 3 -2.62 3.74 -8.71
CA LEU A 3 -2.16 2.41 -8.31
C LEU A 3 -0.64 2.50 -8.14
N TRP A 4 -0.19 2.78 -6.92
CA TRP A 4 1.12 2.30 -6.52
C TRP A 4 1.04 0.77 -6.47
N GLY A 5 1.95 0.10 -7.19
CA GLY A 5 1.90 -1.35 -7.37
C GLY A 5 0.78 -1.81 -8.32
N SER A 6 0.89 -1.52 -9.62
CA SER A 6 0.11 -2.28 -10.60
C SER A 6 0.62 -3.71 -10.62
N ALA A 7 -0.10 -4.64 -9.99
CA ALA A 7 0.20 -6.07 -10.09
C ALA A 7 -0.27 -6.58 -11.44
N ILE A 8 0.67 -6.98 -12.31
CA ILE A 8 0.34 -7.75 -13.51
C ILE A 8 0.51 -9.22 -13.17
N LEU A 9 -0.56 -9.99 -13.36
CA LEU A 9 -0.56 -11.44 -13.27
C LEU A 9 -0.62 -11.98 -14.70
N ALA A 10 0.38 -12.76 -15.10
CA ALA A 10 0.41 -13.42 -16.39
C ALA A 10 0.76 -14.92 -16.23
N SER A 11 0.16 -15.73 -17.10
CA SER A 11 0.40 -17.16 -17.26
C SER A 11 0.40 -17.43 -18.77
N GLN A 12 1.33 -18.19 -19.37
CA GLN A 12 1.64 -19.59 -19.07
C GLN A 12 3.08 -20.01 -19.42
N SER A 13 3.60 -21.04 -18.74
CA SER A 13 4.16 -22.22 -19.44
C SER A 13 4.10 -23.47 -18.56
N SER A 14 4.01 -24.63 -19.21
CA SER A 14 3.25 -25.85 -18.84
C SER A 14 3.83 -26.75 -17.74
N SER A 15 3.41 -28.03 -17.75
CA SER A 15 3.20 -28.97 -16.64
C SER A 15 4.03 -28.64 -15.39
N PHE A 16 3.60 -27.82 -14.43
CA PHE A 16 2.26 -27.56 -13.92
C PHE A 16 2.01 -26.05 -13.67
N THR A 17 2.61 -25.19 -14.49
CA THR A 17 2.54 -23.71 -14.45
C THR A 17 3.27 -23.02 -13.32
N GLN A 18 4.22 -22.13 -13.66
CA GLN A 18 4.78 -21.13 -12.76
C GLN A 18 4.03 -19.80 -12.95
N LEU A 19 3.38 -19.35 -11.88
CA LEU A 19 2.78 -18.03 -11.82
C LEU A 19 3.89 -16.98 -11.67
N SER A 20 3.87 -15.95 -12.52
CA SER A 20 4.78 -14.80 -12.42
C SER A 20 3.99 -13.52 -12.11
N ALA A 21 4.59 -12.66 -11.30
CA ALA A 21 3.97 -11.44 -10.81
C ALA A 21 5.02 -10.33 -10.79
N PHE A 22 4.65 -9.12 -11.21
CA PHE A 22 5.50 -7.94 -11.21
C PHE A 22 4.74 -6.79 -10.54
N SER A 23 5.45 -5.97 -9.76
CA SER A 23 4.98 -4.69 -9.19
C SER A 23 5.92 -3.58 -9.63
N GLY A 24 5.39 -2.49 -10.21
CA GLY A 24 6.19 -1.33 -10.63
C GLY A 24 5.58 -0.58 -11.82
N SER A 25 6.39 0.19 -12.56
CA SER A 25 5.91 1.00 -13.70
C SER A 25 5.29 0.12 -14.79
N PRO A 26 4.05 0.39 -15.24
CA PRO A 26 3.39 -0.40 -16.28
C PRO A 26 4.17 -0.49 -17.60
N LYS A 27 4.96 0.55 -17.92
CA LYS A 27 5.78 0.60 -19.13
C LYS A 27 6.99 -0.34 -19.03
N GLU A 28 7.60 -0.42 -17.86
CA GLU A 28 8.74 -1.30 -17.59
C GLU A 28 8.28 -2.75 -17.49
N ALA A 29 7.18 -3.01 -16.79
CA ALA A 29 6.58 -4.34 -16.67
C ALA A 29 6.21 -4.93 -18.04
N ARG A 30 5.58 -4.12 -18.93
CA ARG A 30 5.28 -4.55 -20.30
C ARG A 30 6.55 -4.72 -21.14
N GLY A 31 7.53 -3.84 -20.98
CA GLY A 31 8.80 -3.90 -21.71
C GLY A 31 9.61 -5.16 -21.38
N GLN A 32 9.72 -5.52 -20.11
CA GLN A 32 10.41 -6.73 -19.65
C GLN A 32 9.66 -8.00 -20.09
N PHE A 33 8.33 -8.06 -19.88
CA PHE A 33 7.53 -9.20 -20.33
C PHE A 33 7.65 -9.48 -21.83
N VAL A 34 7.73 -8.44 -22.67
CA VAL A 34 7.92 -8.61 -24.13
C VAL A 34 9.31 -9.17 -24.46
N GLN A 35 10.34 -8.87 -23.65
CA GLN A 35 11.71 -9.33 -23.93
C GLN A 35 11.93 -10.79 -23.54
N ASP A 36 11.45 -11.23 -22.38
CA ASP A 36 11.80 -12.54 -21.82
C ASP A 36 10.60 -13.38 -21.35
N GLY A 37 9.37 -12.86 -21.49
CA GLY A 37 8.15 -13.53 -21.08
C GLY A 37 7.96 -13.62 -19.55
N ARG A 38 8.75 -12.87 -18.76
CA ARG A 38 8.73 -12.93 -17.31
C ARG A 38 8.25 -11.64 -16.65
N LEU A 39 7.68 -11.80 -15.47
CA LEU A 39 7.27 -10.75 -14.56
C LEU A 39 8.04 -10.93 -13.24
N TYR A 40 8.98 -10.02 -12.96
CA TYR A 40 9.79 -9.94 -11.74
C TYR A 40 9.15 -9.05 -10.67
N ALA A 41 8.88 -9.53 -9.46
CA ALA A 41 8.52 -8.62 -8.38
C ALA A 41 9.76 -7.81 -7.95
N GLU A 42 9.61 -6.50 -7.75
CA GLU A 42 10.65 -5.75 -7.05
C GLU A 42 10.60 -6.12 -5.56
N ASP A 43 11.69 -6.69 -5.05
CA ASP A 43 11.80 -7.08 -3.64
C ASP A 43 11.93 -5.86 -2.71
N THR A 44 12.26 -4.69 -3.25
CA THR A 44 12.41 -3.43 -2.51
C THR A 44 11.25 -2.50 -2.82
N ALA A 45 10.53 -2.04 -1.79
CA ALA A 45 9.43 -1.10 -1.91
C ALA A 45 9.93 0.37 -1.89
N ILE A 46 10.91 0.67 -1.04
CA ILE A 46 11.48 2.01 -0.91
C ILE A 46 12.92 1.95 -0.40
N ASN A 47 13.77 2.88 -0.84
CA ASN A 47 15.03 3.17 -0.16
C ASN A 47 14.84 4.43 0.70
N TYR A 48 14.94 4.27 2.01
CA TYR A 48 14.69 5.33 2.98
C TYR A 48 15.94 5.53 3.85
N LEU A 49 16.48 6.76 3.83
CA LEU A 49 17.71 7.16 4.51
C LEU A 49 18.96 6.33 4.14
N GLY A 50 18.96 5.66 3.00
CA GLY A 50 20.06 4.80 2.53
C GLY A 50 19.78 3.31 2.71
N GLU A 51 18.76 2.96 3.50
CA GLU A 51 18.39 1.58 3.79
C GLU A 51 17.24 1.10 2.90
N ALA A 52 17.31 -0.15 2.46
CA ALA A 52 16.27 -0.76 1.64
C ALA A 52 15.15 -1.33 2.53
N TYR A 53 13.90 -1.01 2.20
CA TYR A 53 12.70 -1.54 2.84
C TYR A 53 11.87 -2.33 1.83
N THR A 54 11.13 -3.31 2.32
CA THR A 54 10.24 -4.18 1.54
C THR A 54 8.81 -4.08 2.08
N GLY A 55 7.81 -4.49 1.29
CA GLY A 55 6.41 -4.44 1.73
C GLY A 55 6.18 -5.27 2.99
N PHE A 56 5.41 -4.74 3.96
CA PHE A 56 5.15 -5.35 5.27
C PHE A 56 4.68 -6.81 5.16
N TYR A 57 3.85 -7.11 4.16
CA TYR A 57 3.32 -8.45 3.91
C TYR A 57 4.43 -9.51 3.75
N ARG A 58 5.66 -9.11 3.37
CA ARG A 58 6.78 -10.04 3.17
C ARG A 58 7.40 -10.56 4.45
N ALA A 59 7.06 -9.98 5.60
CA ALA A 59 7.39 -10.57 6.89
C ALA A 59 6.71 -11.93 7.08
N GLU A 60 5.49 -12.09 6.56
CA GLU A 60 4.71 -13.33 6.62
C GLU A 60 4.77 -14.13 5.30
N TYR A 61 4.79 -13.43 4.16
CA TYR A 61 4.79 -14.00 2.82
C TYR A 61 6.04 -13.59 2.04
N PRO A 62 7.20 -14.25 2.23
CA PRO A 62 8.48 -13.79 1.69
C PRO A 62 8.54 -13.66 0.17
N THR A 63 7.64 -14.35 -0.55
CA THR A 63 7.53 -14.27 -2.01
C THR A 63 6.15 -13.80 -2.43
N THR A 64 6.07 -13.07 -3.55
CA THR A 64 4.80 -12.64 -4.15
C THR A 64 3.88 -13.83 -4.46
N SER A 65 4.44 -14.97 -4.85
CA SER A 65 3.67 -16.19 -5.08
C SER A 65 2.99 -16.69 -3.80
N SER A 66 3.68 -16.69 -2.65
CA SER A 66 3.10 -17.10 -1.37
C SER A 66 2.00 -16.15 -0.91
N ALA A 67 2.19 -14.84 -1.09
CA ALA A 67 1.17 -13.83 -0.77
C ALA A 67 -0.08 -14.00 -1.65
N LEU A 68 0.09 -14.28 -2.94
CA LEU A 68 -1.04 -14.49 -3.84
C LEU A 68 -1.79 -15.79 -3.52
N SER A 69 -1.09 -16.88 -3.24
CA SER A 69 -1.71 -18.14 -2.83
C SER A 69 -2.59 -17.92 -1.59
N PHE A 70 -2.05 -17.26 -0.56
CA PHE A 70 -2.81 -16.91 0.64
C PHE A 70 -4.05 -16.08 0.31
N PHE A 71 -3.91 -15.02 -0.49
CA PHE A 71 -5.04 -14.16 -0.87
C PHE A 71 -6.15 -14.92 -1.60
N LEU A 72 -5.79 -15.83 -2.51
CA LEU A 72 -6.77 -16.62 -3.25
C LEU A 72 -7.46 -17.67 -2.37
N ASP A 73 -6.70 -18.29 -1.47
CA ASP A 73 -7.21 -19.29 -0.53
C ASP A 73 -8.17 -18.65 0.50
N ASP A 74 -7.89 -17.43 0.96
CA ASP A 74 -8.71 -16.68 1.93
C ASP A 74 -9.69 -15.68 1.29
N TYR A 75 -9.87 -15.70 -0.03
CA TYR A 75 -10.71 -14.72 -0.73
C TYR A 75 -12.12 -14.55 -0.11
N SER A 76 -12.73 -15.66 0.31
CA SER A 76 -14.06 -15.63 0.92
C SER A 76 -14.09 -14.93 2.28
N GLY A 77 -13.03 -15.07 3.09
CA GLY A 77 -12.87 -14.38 4.37
C GLY A 77 -12.68 -12.88 4.16
N ALA A 78 -11.72 -12.51 3.30
CA ALA A 78 -11.45 -11.12 2.95
C ALA A 78 -12.69 -10.40 2.37
N LEU A 79 -13.47 -11.07 1.52
CA LEU A 79 -14.71 -10.52 0.98
C LEU A 79 -15.74 -10.25 2.08
N LEU A 80 -15.91 -11.19 3.03
CA LEU A 80 -16.87 -11.03 4.12
C LEU A 80 -16.50 -9.86 5.02
N GLU A 81 -15.22 -9.73 5.37
CA GLU A 81 -14.71 -8.60 6.16
C GLU A 81 -14.91 -7.27 5.43
N SER A 82 -14.58 -7.19 4.14
CA SER A 82 -14.80 -5.99 3.33
C SER A 82 -16.28 -5.58 3.27
N LEU A 83 -17.19 -6.54 3.11
CA LEU A 83 -18.63 -6.28 3.07
C LEU A 83 -19.15 -5.77 4.43
N LYS A 84 -18.64 -6.32 5.53
CA LYS A 84 -18.99 -5.87 6.88
C LYS A 84 -18.55 -4.42 7.11
N LEU A 85 -17.29 -4.10 6.78
CA LEU A 85 -16.76 -2.75 6.90
C LEU A 85 -17.54 -1.74 6.05
N ASP A 86 -17.80 -2.07 4.78
CA ASP A 86 -18.58 -1.23 3.88
C ASP A 86 -20.00 -0.99 4.42
N GLN A 87 -20.65 -2.03 4.98
CA GLN A 87 -21.98 -1.90 5.55
C GLN A 87 -21.99 -0.98 6.78
N GLU A 88 -21.02 -1.11 7.68
CA GLU A 88 -20.89 -0.25 8.85
C GLU A 88 -20.64 1.21 8.44
N LEU A 89 -19.72 1.45 7.51
CA LEU A 89 -19.41 2.78 6.98
C LEU A 89 -20.64 3.44 6.34
N VAL A 90 -21.35 2.72 5.48
CA VAL A 90 -22.56 3.22 4.80
C VAL A 90 -23.67 3.50 5.82
N THR A 91 -23.89 2.61 6.79
CA THR A 91 -24.93 2.79 7.80
C THR A 91 -24.70 4.07 8.61
N LEU A 92 -23.47 4.26 9.11
CA LEU A 92 -23.11 5.44 9.91
C LEU A 92 -23.17 6.74 9.10
N SER A 93 -22.66 6.72 7.87
CA SER A 93 -22.63 7.91 7.01
C SER A 93 -24.01 8.32 6.49
N VAL A 94 -24.88 7.36 6.15
CA VAL A 94 -26.27 7.65 5.80
C VAL A 94 -27.00 8.29 6.98
N ALA A 95 -26.81 7.75 8.20
CA ALA A 95 -27.41 8.31 9.40
C ALA A 95 -26.91 9.73 9.70
N ALA A 96 -25.63 10.02 9.40
CA ALA A 96 -25.03 11.33 9.62
C ALA A 96 -25.50 12.40 8.62
N ALA A 97 -25.56 12.08 7.31
CA ALA A 97 -25.83 13.08 6.28
C ALA A 97 -26.42 12.54 4.95
N GLY A 98 -26.99 11.33 4.97
CA GLY A 98 -27.70 10.74 3.83
C GLY A 98 -26.80 10.06 2.80
N SER A 99 -27.42 9.47 1.76
CA SER A 99 -26.76 8.59 0.80
C SER A 99 -25.64 9.24 0.00
N LYS A 100 -25.80 10.49 -0.43
CA LYS A 100 -24.75 11.21 -1.17
C LYS A 100 -23.48 11.40 -0.34
N TYR A 101 -23.62 11.62 0.97
CA TYR A 101 -22.49 11.71 1.88
C TYR A 101 -21.83 10.34 2.08
N ALA A 102 -22.62 9.28 2.17
CA ALA A 102 -22.11 7.92 2.22
C ALA A 102 -21.25 7.56 1.00
N ASP A 103 -21.69 7.92 -0.20
CA ASP A 103 -20.92 7.69 -1.43
C ASP A 103 -19.57 8.41 -1.40
N ILE A 104 -19.56 9.68 -0.95
CA ILE A 104 -18.32 10.46 -0.80
C ILE A 104 -17.41 9.78 0.22
N LEU A 105 -17.93 9.41 1.39
CA LEU A 105 -17.12 8.82 2.46
C LEU A 105 -16.55 7.45 2.04
N ALA A 106 -17.32 6.64 1.32
CA ALA A 106 -16.87 5.36 0.77
C ALA A 106 -15.69 5.53 -0.21
N LEU A 107 -15.74 6.55 -1.08
CA LEU A 107 -14.67 6.87 -2.02
C LEU A 107 -13.44 7.47 -1.31
N SER A 108 -13.66 8.42 -0.39
CA SER A 108 -12.60 9.05 0.39
C SER A 108 -11.86 8.04 1.26
N THR A 109 -12.57 7.09 1.86
CA THR A 109 -11.98 5.99 2.65
C THR A 109 -11.02 5.16 1.80
N ARG A 110 -11.48 4.71 0.62
CA ARG A 110 -10.63 3.95 -0.30
C ARG A 110 -9.40 4.75 -0.75
N GLN A 111 -9.55 6.05 -0.97
CA GLN A 111 -8.42 6.91 -1.36
C GLN A 111 -7.41 7.13 -0.24
N ALA A 112 -7.88 7.32 1.00
CA ALA A 112 -7.02 7.57 2.16
C ALA A 112 -6.09 6.40 2.47
N TYR A 113 -6.55 5.16 2.25
CA TYR A 113 -5.75 3.95 2.45
C TYR A 113 -5.04 3.50 1.17
N GLY A 114 -5.65 3.65 0.00
CA GLY A 114 -5.10 3.16 -1.27
C GLY A 114 -3.81 3.85 -1.74
N GLY A 115 -3.41 4.95 -1.09
CA GLY A 115 -2.13 5.61 -1.32
C GLY A 115 -1.03 5.24 -0.33
N ILE A 116 -1.29 4.36 0.64
CA ILE A 116 -0.36 3.99 1.70
C ILE A 116 0.32 2.67 1.38
N GLU A 117 1.63 2.63 1.54
CA GLU A 117 2.46 1.43 1.57
C GLU A 117 3.01 1.24 2.99
N LEU A 118 2.76 0.07 3.59
CA LEU A 118 3.44 -0.35 4.82
C LEU A 118 4.70 -1.10 4.46
N VAL A 119 5.82 -0.75 5.11
CA VAL A 119 7.12 -1.34 4.80
C VAL A 119 7.88 -1.75 6.06
N VAL A 120 8.76 -2.75 5.93
CA VAL A 120 9.68 -3.25 6.95
C VAL A 120 11.10 -3.31 6.38
N PRO A 121 12.17 -3.35 7.21
CA PRO A 121 13.53 -3.47 6.68
C PRO A 121 13.67 -4.70 5.79
N ASN A 122 14.30 -4.55 4.61
CA ASN A 122 14.32 -5.63 3.60
C ASN A 122 15.14 -6.85 4.04
N ASP A 123 16.17 -6.63 4.85
CA ASP A 123 17.12 -7.65 5.31
C ASP A 123 16.55 -8.54 6.42
N SER A 124 15.95 -7.92 7.45
CA SER A 124 15.45 -8.58 8.66
C SER A 124 13.96 -8.88 8.59
N ARG A 125 13.20 -8.07 7.83
CA ARG A 125 11.73 -8.08 7.78
C ARG A 125 11.10 -7.93 9.17
N ASP A 126 11.79 -7.21 10.05
CA ASP A 126 11.34 -6.97 11.42
C ASP A 126 10.07 -6.09 11.41
N THR A 127 8.95 -6.66 11.83
CA THR A 127 7.66 -5.97 11.92
C THR A 127 7.64 -4.93 13.05
N GLY A 128 8.58 -4.99 14.00
CA GLY A 128 8.78 -3.96 15.02
C GLY A 128 9.30 -2.63 14.45
N GLU A 129 9.93 -2.66 13.27
CA GLU A 129 10.47 -1.49 12.56
C GLU A 129 9.58 -1.07 11.37
N VAL A 130 8.28 -1.35 11.45
CA VAL A 130 7.32 -0.97 10.41
C VAL A 130 7.21 0.54 10.24
N LEU A 131 7.18 1.00 8.99
CA LEU A 131 6.92 2.38 8.60
C LEU A 131 5.76 2.44 7.60
N ALA A 132 5.04 3.56 7.57
CA ALA A 132 4.02 3.82 6.55
C ALA A 132 4.42 4.99 5.64
N PHE A 133 4.31 4.78 4.33
CA PHE A 133 4.52 5.82 3.33
C PHE A 133 3.24 6.11 2.55
N ILE A 134 2.77 7.34 2.56
CA ILE A 134 1.62 7.80 1.78
C ILE A 134 2.06 8.63 0.59
N LYS A 135 1.51 8.31 -0.59
CA LYS A 135 1.77 9.05 -1.83
C LYS A 135 0.82 10.24 -1.99
N GLU A 136 1.37 11.40 -2.32
CA GLU A 136 0.58 12.52 -2.82
C GLU A 136 0.04 12.19 -4.23
N LEU A 137 -1.29 12.07 -4.36
CA LEU A 137 -1.92 11.72 -5.62
C LEU A 137 -1.83 12.93 -6.59
N SER A 138 -1.19 12.72 -7.75
CA SER A 138 -1.00 13.68 -8.87
C SER A 138 0.14 14.72 -8.76
N SER A 139 1.15 14.51 -7.90
CA SER A 139 2.32 15.40 -7.80
C SER A 139 3.66 14.78 -8.26
N ASN A 140 4.75 15.56 -8.15
CA ASN A 140 6.15 15.27 -8.54
C ASN A 140 6.83 14.11 -7.76
N GLY A 141 6.11 13.05 -7.41
CA GLY A 141 6.69 11.89 -6.72
C GLY A 141 6.81 12.03 -5.20
N ASN A 142 6.26 13.10 -4.59
CA ASN A 142 6.37 13.31 -3.14
C ASN A 142 5.65 12.23 -2.31
N ILE A 143 6.22 11.91 -1.16
CA ILE A 143 5.71 10.97 -0.17
C ILE A 143 5.70 11.65 1.21
N ASN A 144 4.77 11.25 2.06
CA ASN A 144 4.60 11.74 3.45
C ASN A 144 4.61 13.26 3.57
N THR A 145 3.93 13.96 2.67
CA THR A 145 3.78 15.41 2.80
C THR A 145 2.79 15.72 3.93
N ILE A 146 3.16 16.66 4.80
CA ILE A 146 2.36 17.00 5.98
C ILE A 146 1.00 17.59 5.61
N ASP A 147 0.92 18.31 4.50
CA ASP A 147 -0.31 18.86 3.94
C ASP A 147 -1.27 17.80 3.37
N VAL A 148 -0.80 16.56 3.17
CA VAL A 148 -1.66 15.39 2.88
C VAL A 148 -1.99 14.62 4.15
N ILE A 149 -1.00 14.39 5.01
CA ILE A 149 -1.15 13.61 6.25
C ILE A 149 -2.16 14.30 7.19
N MET A 150 -2.04 15.61 7.42
CA MET A 150 -2.87 16.33 8.40
C MET A 150 -4.37 16.32 8.04
N PRO A 151 -4.80 16.61 6.79
CA PRO A 151 -6.21 16.47 6.42
C PRO A 151 -6.76 15.03 6.49
N ALA A 152 -5.89 14.02 6.39
CA ALA A 152 -6.26 12.61 6.48
C ALA A 152 -6.34 12.08 7.93
N PHE A 153 -5.89 12.83 8.93
CA PHE A 153 -5.97 12.40 10.34
C PHE A 153 -7.34 11.95 10.83
N PRO A 154 -8.46 12.62 10.50
CA PRO A 154 -9.77 12.22 11.03
C PRO A 154 -10.14 10.79 10.68
N ILE A 155 -9.79 10.31 9.47
CA ILE A 155 -10.12 8.95 9.07
C ILE A 155 -9.23 7.93 9.79
N TYR A 156 -7.92 8.18 9.92
CA TYR A 156 -7.05 7.28 10.69
C TYR A 156 -7.44 7.25 12.16
N TYR A 157 -7.76 8.40 12.76
CA TYR A 157 -8.18 8.46 14.16
C TYR A 157 -9.41 7.58 14.44
N VAL A 158 -10.39 7.55 13.53
CA VAL A 158 -11.62 6.78 13.70
C VAL A 158 -11.41 5.30 13.40
N MET A 159 -10.63 4.98 12.38
CA MET A 159 -10.51 3.63 11.85
C MET A 159 -9.38 2.84 12.50
N ASP A 160 -8.19 3.45 12.60
CA ASP A 160 -7.00 2.89 13.23
C ASP A 160 -5.98 4.00 13.55
N PRO A 161 -5.95 4.50 14.80
CA PRO A 161 -5.10 5.64 15.17
C PRO A 161 -3.59 5.35 15.07
N ASP A 162 -3.17 4.07 15.00
CA ASP A 162 -1.75 3.74 14.87
C ASP A 162 -1.17 4.21 13.53
N TYR A 163 -1.99 4.33 12.47
CA TYR A 163 -1.57 4.90 11.19
C TYR A 163 -1.05 6.34 11.32
N ILE A 164 -1.55 7.13 12.27
CA ILE A 164 -1.04 8.49 12.51
C ILE A 164 0.42 8.43 12.94
N ARG A 165 0.75 7.54 13.89
CA ARG A 165 2.13 7.32 14.32
C ARG A 165 2.98 6.82 13.16
N LEU A 166 2.53 5.79 12.45
CA LEU A 166 3.27 5.16 11.36
C LEU A 166 3.58 6.12 10.21
N LEU A 167 2.67 7.05 9.88
CA LEU A 167 2.84 8.04 8.81
C LEU A 167 3.76 9.21 9.23
N LEU A 168 3.72 9.60 10.50
CA LEU A 168 4.57 10.67 11.04
C LEU A 168 6.00 10.19 11.31
N GLU A 169 6.19 8.92 11.64
CA GLU A 169 7.49 8.38 12.02
C GLU A 169 8.58 8.58 10.94
N PRO A 170 8.35 8.33 9.64
CA PRO A 170 9.32 8.66 8.59
C PRO A 170 9.63 10.16 8.48
N VAL A 171 8.68 11.03 8.83
CA VAL A 171 8.94 12.48 8.84
C VAL A 171 9.88 12.81 10.00
N MET A 172 9.59 12.28 11.19
CA MET A 172 10.41 12.51 12.39
C MET A 172 11.83 11.95 12.24
N ARG A 173 11.97 10.72 11.72
CA ARG A 173 13.26 10.09 11.43
C ARG A 173 14.07 10.90 10.41
N TYR A 174 13.42 11.46 9.38
CA TYR A 174 14.10 12.29 8.38
C TYR A 174 14.59 13.63 8.96
N LEU A 175 13.77 14.29 9.78
CA LEU A 175 14.15 15.53 10.48
C LEU A 175 15.30 15.30 11.46
N ALA A 176 15.29 14.17 12.19
CA ALA A 176 16.36 13.80 13.12
C ALA A 176 17.68 13.42 12.41
N ALA A 177 17.64 13.07 11.12
CA ALA A 177 18.82 12.71 10.34
C ALA A 177 19.63 13.92 9.81
N ASP A 178 19.29 15.14 10.23
CA ASP A 178 19.95 16.40 9.83
C ASP A 178 20.02 16.58 8.30
N ARG A 179 19.03 16.03 7.57
CA ARG A 179 18.96 16.10 6.10
C ARG A 179 18.15 17.28 5.59
N TRP A 180 17.36 17.92 6.45
CA TRP A 180 16.54 19.07 6.11
C TRP A 180 17.34 20.38 6.31
N HIS A 181 17.68 21.04 5.20
CA HIS A 181 18.53 22.23 5.19
C HIS A 181 17.79 23.51 4.76
N LEU A 182 16.49 23.41 4.51
CA LEU A 182 15.64 24.52 4.05
C LEU A 182 14.84 25.09 5.22
N PRO A 183 14.43 26.37 5.19
CA PRO A 183 13.56 26.96 6.20
C PRO A 183 12.17 26.30 6.22
#